data_AF-A0A6N7Q2G0-F1
#
_entry.id   AF-A0A6N7Q2G0-F1
#
_cell.length_a   1.000
_cell.length_b   1.000
_cell.length_c   1.000
_cell.angle_alpha   90.00
_cell.angle_beta   90.00
_cell.angle_gamma   90.00
#
_symmetry.space_group_name_H-M   'P 1'
#
loop_
_entity.id
_entity.type
_entity.pdbx_description
1 polymer ?
#
loop_
_entity_poly.entity_id
_entity_poly.type
_entity_poly.pdbx_seq_one_letter_code
_entity_poly.pdbx_strand_id
1 'polypeptide(L)'
;MNSAVSAHLKRHLGKLSETIETSLAEKLAGLQQSAPKTKADESDPKPDDDVRKEMAALKAQLKTEREKAREKEAYAELKAKLADKVRPEALDTALKILKHDGRISLKRDGSVAFVHEDGEMDLDEGLSEWLKSREGSMFAPPPNPRSHAAKKPNYGVKAPARTSSESGEIDPLAKTEMMLTKLGIRL
;
A
#
# COMPACT_ATOMS: atom_id res chain seq x y z
N MET A 1 15.79 -23.06 -2.13
CA MET A 1 14.32 -23.06 -2.32
C MET A 1 13.68 -23.72 -1.11
N ASN A 2 12.69 -23.07 -0.48
CA ASN A 2 12.17 -23.46 0.83
C ASN A 2 11.30 -24.73 0.78
N SER A 3 11.86 -25.86 1.20
CA SER A 3 11.17 -27.16 1.28
C SER A 3 9.90 -27.13 2.13
N ALA A 4 9.88 -26.27 3.15
CA ALA A 4 8.73 -26.03 4.03
C ALA A 4 7.51 -25.48 3.26
N VAL A 5 7.73 -24.58 2.29
CA VAL A 5 6.66 -24.01 1.48
C VAL A 5 6.09 -25.06 0.53
N SER A 6 6.95 -25.87 -0.10
CA SER A 6 6.50 -26.97 -0.96
C SER A 6 5.74 -28.06 -0.20
N ALA A 7 6.12 -28.38 1.04
CA ALA A 7 5.40 -29.35 1.87
C ALA A 7 4.02 -28.83 2.28
N HIS A 8 3.93 -27.54 2.62
CA HIS A 8 2.66 -26.89 2.94
C HIS A 8 1.72 -26.83 1.72
N LEU A 9 2.26 -26.47 0.55
CA LEU A 9 1.50 -26.42 -0.70
C LEU A 9 0.97 -27.82 -1.09
N LYS A 10 1.83 -28.84 -1.01
CA LYS A 10 1.47 -30.23 -1.35
C LYS A 10 0.37 -30.78 -0.44
N ARG A 11 0.39 -30.42 0.85
CA ARG A 11 -0.65 -30.81 1.82
C ARG A 11 -1.98 -30.11 1.54
N HIS A 12 -1.96 -28.85 1.12
CA HIS A 12 -3.17 -28.13 0.74
C HIS A 12 -3.76 -28.63 -0.59
N LEU A 13 -2.91 -28.94 -1.57
CA LEU A 13 -3.35 -29.49 -2.85
C LEU A 13 -4.00 -30.87 -2.70
N GLY A 14 -3.48 -31.74 -1.83
CA GLY A 14 -4.11 -33.04 -1.54
C GLY A 14 -5.49 -32.90 -0.86
N LYS A 15 -5.61 -31.98 0.11
CA LYS A 15 -6.91 -31.69 0.74
C LYS A 15 -7.92 -31.10 -0.25
N LEU A 16 -7.44 -30.28 -1.18
CA LEU A 16 -8.27 -29.65 -2.20
C LEU A 16 -8.76 -30.70 -3.21
N SER A 17 -7.91 -31.64 -3.64
CA SER A 17 -8.34 -32.74 -4.52
C SER A 17 -9.38 -33.63 -3.85
N GLU A 18 -9.19 -33.98 -2.57
CA GLU A 18 -10.18 -34.77 -1.81
C GLU A 18 -11.53 -34.04 -1.67
N THR A 19 -11.51 -32.72 -1.49
CA THR A 19 -12.74 -31.91 -1.41
C THR A 19 -13.45 -31.82 -2.76
N ILE A 20 -12.68 -31.71 -3.85
CA ILE A 20 -13.23 -31.70 -5.20
C ILE A 20 -13.84 -33.05 -5.53
N GLU A 21 -13.13 -34.16 -5.27
CA GLU A 21 -13.62 -35.51 -5.52
C GLU A 21 -14.90 -35.84 -4.74
N THR A 22 -14.98 -35.45 -3.47
CA THR A 22 -16.21 -35.66 -2.67
C THR A 22 -17.38 -34.83 -3.18
N SER A 23 -17.15 -33.56 -3.51
CA SER A 23 -18.21 -32.70 -4.07
C SER A 23 -18.67 -33.13 -5.47
N LEU A 24 -17.76 -33.64 -6.31
CA LEU A 24 -18.10 -34.18 -7.62
C LEU A 24 -18.84 -35.50 -7.49
N ALA A 25 -18.40 -36.40 -6.61
CA ALA A 25 -19.09 -37.66 -6.34
C ALA A 25 -20.50 -37.44 -5.79
N GLU A 26 -20.68 -36.47 -4.88
CA GLU A 26 -21.99 -36.10 -4.35
C GLU A 26 -22.91 -35.55 -5.45
N LYS A 27 -22.39 -34.67 -6.32
CA LYS A 27 -23.16 -34.16 -7.48
C LYS A 27 -23.46 -35.24 -8.52
N LEU A 28 -22.53 -36.17 -8.77
CA LEU A 28 -22.74 -37.26 -9.72
C LEU A 28 -23.76 -38.28 -9.16
N ALA A 29 -23.71 -38.57 -7.86
CA ALA A 29 -24.67 -39.42 -7.18
C ALA A 29 -26.08 -38.81 -7.18
N GLY A 30 -26.19 -37.49 -6.97
CA GLY A 30 -27.45 -36.75 -7.11
C GLY A 30 -28.04 -36.82 -8.53
N LEU A 31 -27.17 -36.80 -9.55
CA LEU A 31 -27.57 -36.95 -10.96
C LEU A 31 -27.91 -38.40 -11.36
N GLN A 32 -27.29 -39.40 -10.73
CA GLN A 32 -27.64 -40.81 -10.95
C GLN A 32 -28.94 -41.22 -10.23
N GLN A 33 -29.27 -40.58 -9.11
CA GLN A 33 -30.53 -40.80 -8.40
C GLN A 33 -31.75 -40.13 -9.08
N SER A 34 -31.55 -39.20 -10.01
CA SER A 34 -32.62 -38.56 -10.78
C SER A 34 -33.04 -39.33 -12.04
N ALA A 35 -32.77 -40.64 -12.14
CA ALA A 35 -33.35 -41.48 -13.21
C ALA A 35 -34.83 -41.76 -12.89
N PRO A 36 -35.81 -41.12 -13.57
CA PRO A 36 -37.21 -41.31 -13.26
C PRO A 36 -37.71 -42.57 -13.95
N LYS A 37 -38.09 -43.59 -13.16
CA LYS A 37 -39.07 -44.58 -13.59
C LYS A 37 -40.46 -43.98 -13.43
N THR A 38 -40.99 -43.30 -14.43
CA THR A 38 -42.46 -43.11 -14.55
C THR A 38 -42.86 -42.83 -15.99
N LYS A 39 -44.05 -43.33 -16.29
CA LYS A 39 -44.69 -43.52 -17.58
C LYS A 39 -44.93 -42.21 -18.33
N ALA A 40 -45.10 -42.37 -19.65
CA ALA A 40 -45.65 -41.40 -20.58
C ALA A 40 -46.74 -40.52 -19.96
N ASP A 41 -46.49 -39.22 -19.93
CA ASP A 41 -47.51 -38.22 -20.21
C ASP A 41 -46.85 -37.05 -20.94
N GLU A 42 -47.58 -36.59 -21.93
CA GLU A 42 -47.23 -35.62 -22.95
C GLU A 42 -47.26 -34.23 -22.31
N SER A 43 -46.09 -33.65 -22.05
CA SER A 43 -45.99 -32.21 -21.80
C SER A 43 -44.63 -31.70 -22.22
N ASP A 44 -44.66 -30.84 -23.25
CA ASP A 44 -43.56 -29.96 -23.64
C ASP A 44 -42.86 -29.39 -22.39
N PRO A 45 -41.55 -29.63 -22.19
CA PRO A 45 -40.83 -28.97 -21.13
C PRO A 45 -40.59 -27.52 -21.57
N LYS A 46 -41.47 -26.61 -21.15
CA LYS A 46 -41.17 -25.18 -21.14
C LYS A 46 -39.83 -25.01 -20.42
N PRO A 47 -38.76 -24.63 -21.13
CA PRO A 47 -37.51 -24.39 -20.47
C PRO A 47 -37.59 -22.98 -19.87
N ASP A 48 -36.77 -22.75 -18.86
CA ASP A 48 -36.08 -21.46 -18.69
C ASP A 48 -36.63 -20.34 -17.79
N ASP A 49 -37.75 -20.41 -17.07
CA ASP A 49 -38.08 -19.24 -16.20
C ASP A 49 -37.20 -19.18 -14.93
N ASP A 50 -36.98 -20.32 -14.26
CA ASP A 50 -36.12 -20.37 -13.07
C ASP A 50 -34.63 -20.29 -13.42
N VAL A 51 -34.20 -20.93 -14.51
CA VAL A 51 -32.81 -20.86 -14.99
C VAL A 51 -32.47 -19.44 -15.49
N ARG A 52 -33.40 -18.72 -16.12
CA ARG A 52 -33.17 -17.31 -16.50
C ARG A 52 -33.13 -16.38 -15.29
N LYS A 53 -33.93 -16.63 -14.26
CA LYS A 53 -33.87 -15.87 -13.00
C LYS A 53 -32.56 -16.10 -12.26
N GLU A 54 -32.09 -17.35 -12.17
CA GLU A 54 -30.79 -17.66 -11.59
C GLU A 54 -29.64 -17.05 -12.38
N MET A 55 -29.68 -17.09 -13.72
CA MET A 55 -28.70 -16.41 -14.58
C MET A 55 -28.72 -14.89 -14.40
N ALA A 56 -29.89 -14.28 -14.22
CA ALA A 56 -30.01 -12.85 -13.94
C ALA A 56 -29.46 -12.50 -12.56
N ALA A 57 -29.75 -13.32 -11.54
CA ALA A 57 -29.23 -13.15 -10.18
C ALA A 57 -27.70 -13.31 -10.14
N LEU A 58 -27.15 -14.34 -10.80
CA LEU A 58 -25.71 -14.57 -10.92
C LEU A 58 -25.01 -13.45 -11.69
N LYS A 59 -25.62 -12.93 -12.76
CA LYS A 59 -25.12 -11.74 -13.47
C LYS A 59 -25.15 -10.49 -12.61
N ALA A 60 -26.18 -10.31 -11.78
CA ALA A 60 -26.27 -9.20 -10.83
C ALA A 60 -25.17 -9.32 -9.76
N GLN A 61 -24.97 -10.52 -9.21
CA GLN A 61 -23.89 -10.79 -8.25
C GLN A 61 -22.50 -10.53 -8.86
N LEU A 62 -22.24 -11.02 -10.08
CA LEU A 62 -20.99 -10.76 -10.80
C LEU A 62 -20.75 -9.28 -11.08
N LYS A 63 -21.80 -8.51 -11.39
CA LYS A 63 -21.69 -7.05 -11.54
C LYS A 63 -21.32 -6.39 -10.22
N THR A 64 -22.01 -6.75 -9.13
CA THR A 64 -21.71 -6.17 -7.80
C THR A 64 -20.32 -6.55 -7.30
N GLU A 65 -19.84 -7.76 -7.58
CA GLU A 65 -18.47 -8.17 -7.23
C GLU A 65 -17.43 -7.45 -8.07
N ARG A 66 -17.68 -7.26 -9.37
CA ARG A 66 -16.79 -6.49 -10.24
C ARG A 66 -16.72 -5.02 -9.84
N GLU A 67 -17.85 -4.43 -9.47
CA GLU A 67 -17.89 -3.06 -8.95
C GLU A 67 -17.13 -2.95 -7.63
N LYS A 68 -17.35 -3.88 -6.69
CA LYS A 68 -16.59 -3.93 -5.44
C LYS A 68 -15.08 -4.15 -5.64
N ALA A 69 -14.69 -4.96 -6.62
CA ALA A 69 -13.28 -5.18 -6.94
C ALA A 69 -12.64 -3.90 -7.51
N ARG A 70 -13.33 -3.22 -8.43
CA ARG A 70 -12.89 -1.92 -8.98
C ARG A 70 -12.79 -0.85 -7.92
N GLU A 71 -13.77 -0.78 -7.02
CA GLU A 71 -13.72 0.15 -5.89
C GLU A 71 -12.52 -0.10 -4.98
N LYS A 72 -12.20 -1.37 -4.70
CA LYS A 72 -11.03 -1.74 -3.89
C LYS A 72 -9.71 -1.39 -4.57
N GLU A 73 -9.60 -1.60 -5.89
CA GLU A 73 -8.40 -1.24 -6.66
C GLU A 73 -8.21 0.28 -6.69
N ALA A 74 -9.25 1.02 -7.03
CA ALA A 74 -9.25 2.49 -7.00
C ALA A 74 -8.93 3.05 -5.61
N TYR A 75 -9.47 2.44 -4.55
CA TYR A 75 -9.20 2.84 -3.17
C TYR A 75 -7.78 2.51 -2.75
N ALA A 76 -7.20 1.41 -3.24
CA ALA A 76 -5.80 1.07 -3.00
C ALA A 76 -4.87 2.06 -3.71
N GLU A 77 -5.19 2.48 -4.93
CA GLU A 77 -4.44 3.51 -5.66
C GLU A 77 -4.53 4.86 -4.95
N LEU A 78 -5.73 5.28 -4.55
CA LEU A 78 -5.95 6.49 -3.75
C LEU A 78 -5.15 6.43 -2.44
N LYS A 79 -5.20 5.30 -1.72
CA LYS A 79 -4.44 5.10 -0.48
C LYS A 79 -2.93 5.17 -0.71
N ALA A 80 -2.43 4.62 -1.82
CA ALA A 80 -1.01 4.74 -2.19
C ALA A 80 -0.63 6.21 -2.46
N LYS A 81 -1.44 6.95 -3.22
CA LYS A 81 -1.19 8.37 -3.50
C LYS A 81 -1.31 9.27 -2.26
N LEU A 82 -2.21 8.96 -1.33
CA LEU A 82 -2.30 9.67 -0.05
C LEU A 82 -1.12 9.35 0.88
N ALA A 83 -0.58 8.12 0.84
CA ALA A 83 0.50 7.70 1.74
C ALA A 83 1.75 8.57 1.63
N ASP A 84 2.03 9.11 0.44
CA ASP A 84 3.18 9.99 0.21
C ASP A 84 2.95 11.42 0.71
N LYS A 85 1.70 11.85 0.84
CA LYS A 85 1.32 13.25 1.14
C LYS A 85 0.68 13.46 2.51
N VAL A 86 0.25 12.40 3.18
CA VAL A 86 -0.50 12.40 4.44
C VAL A 86 0.24 11.56 5.48
N ARG A 87 0.10 11.92 6.77
CA ARG A 87 0.64 11.10 7.87
C ARG A 87 0.04 9.69 7.83
N PRO A 88 0.84 8.62 7.99
CA PRO A 88 0.33 7.24 7.92
C PRO A 88 -0.73 6.95 8.99
N GLU A 89 -0.62 7.57 10.16
CA GLU A 89 -1.60 7.46 11.25
C GLU A 89 -2.96 8.10 10.93
N ALA A 90 -2.97 9.12 10.07
CA ALA A 90 -4.14 9.92 9.76
C ALA A 90 -4.71 9.61 8.37
N LEU A 91 -4.08 8.69 7.63
CA LEU A 91 -4.43 8.32 6.26
C LEU A 91 -5.85 7.78 6.16
N ASP A 92 -6.21 6.81 7.01
CA ASP A 92 -7.54 6.20 6.97
C ASP A 92 -8.64 7.21 7.36
N THR A 93 -8.31 8.22 8.17
CA THR A 93 -9.24 9.29 8.56
C THR A 93 -9.39 10.32 7.43
N ALA A 94 -8.30 10.76 6.82
CA ALA A 94 -8.31 11.65 5.66
C ALA A 94 -9.16 11.05 4.53
N LEU A 95 -9.01 9.76 4.31
CA LEU A 95 -9.66 9.07 3.21
C LEU A 95 -11.16 8.83 3.48
N LYS A 96 -11.57 8.68 4.75
CA LYS A 96 -12.98 8.73 5.15
C LYS A 96 -13.61 10.10 4.92
N ILE A 97 -12.89 11.19 5.24
CA ILE A 97 -13.38 12.56 5.07
C ILE A 97 -13.55 12.86 3.57
N LEU A 98 -12.54 12.59 2.75
CA LEU A 98 -12.61 12.82 1.31
C LEU A 98 -13.76 12.05 0.63
N LYS A 99 -14.07 10.84 1.12
CA LYS A 99 -15.23 10.07 0.65
C LYS A 99 -16.55 10.66 1.13
N HIS A 100 -16.63 11.07 2.39
CA HIS A 100 -17.83 11.66 2.97
C HIS A 100 -18.20 12.98 2.30
N ASP A 101 -17.21 13.80 2.00
CA ASP A 101 -17.39 15.11 1.36
C ASP A 101 -17.61 15.02 -0.14
N GLY A 102 -17.61 13.81 -0.73
CA GLY A 102 -17.82 13.61 -2.16
C GLY A 102 -16.71 14.20 -3.04
N ARG A 103 -15.55 14.52 -2.49
CA ARG A 103 -14.42 15.12 -3.22
C ARG A 103 -13.69 14.13 -4.12
N ILE A 104 -14.10 12.86 -4.13
CA ILE A 104 -13.51 11.81 -4.95
C ILE A 104 -14.59 11.15 -5.79
N SER A 105 -14.38 11.11 -7.11
CA SER A 105 -15.23 10.41 -8.06
C SER A 105 -14.46 9.24 -8.69
N LEU A 106 -15.07 8.05 -8.68
CA LEU A 106 -14.56 6.90 -9.43
C LEU A 106 -15.13 6.92 -10.85
N LYS A 107 -14.24 7.02 -11.82
CA LYS A 107 -14.61 6.92 -13.23
C LYS A 107 -14.79 5.46 -13.64
N ARG A 108 -15.50 5.26 -14.76
CA ARG A 108 -15.91 3.94 -15.27
C ARG A 108 -14.73 3.08 -15.76
N ASP A 109 -13.61 3.74 -16.04
CA ASP A 109 -12.30 3.19 -16.41
C ASP A 109 -11.50 2.67 -15.19
N GLY A 110 -11.95 2.97 -13.95
CA GLY A 110 -11.24 2.63 -12.72
C GLY A 110 -10.32 3.74 -12.22
N SER A 111 -10.22 4.86 -12.96
CA SER A 111 -9.42 6.02 -12.55
C SER A 111 -10.14 6.81 -11.46
N VAL A 112 -9.36 7.35 -10.52
CA VAL A 112 -9.87 8.19 -9.44
C VAL A 112 -9.64 9.66 -9.79
N ALA A 113 -10.70 10.46 -9.86
CA ALA A 113 -10.64 11.90 -10.09
C ALA A 113 -11.00 12.67 -8.82
N PHE A 114 -10.39 13.83 -8.63
CA PHE A 114 -10.75 14.72 -7.54
C PHE A 114 -11.82 15.70 -8.02
N VAL A 115 -12.91 15.83 -7.27
CA VAL A 115 -14.01 16.74 -7.59
C VAL A 115 -13.79 18.04 -6.84
N HIS A 116 -13.58 19.11 -7.59
CA HIS A 116 -13.48 20.48 -7.09
C HIS A 116 -14.72 21.29 -7.53
N GLU A 117 -14.92 22.47 -6.94
CA GLU A 117 -16.08 23.34 -7.25
C GLU A 117 -16.16 23.71 -8.74
N ASP A 118 -15.02 23.83 -9.41
CA ASP A 118 -14.90 24.17 -10.83
C ASP A 118 -14.90 22.95 -11.78
N GLY A 119 -14.96 21.73 -11.26
CA GLY A 119 -15.02 20.50 -12.05
C GLY A 119 -14.08 19.37 -11.57
N GLU A 120 -13.89 18.37 -12.43
CA GLU A 120 -12.97 17.28 -12.18
C GLU A 120 -11.52 17.72 -12.40
N MET A 121 -10.69 17.58 -11.38
CA MET A 121 -9.25 17.85 -11.45
C MET A 121 -8.44 16.56 -11.23
N ASP A 122 -7.15 16.63 -11.55
CA ASP A 122 -6.24 15.53 -11.28
C ASP A 122 -6.14 15.26 -9.78
N LEU A 123 -6.03 13.97 -9.42
CA LEU A 123 -6.01 13.55 -8.04
C LEU A 123 -4.86 14.18 -7.27
N ASP A 124 -3.70 14.32 -7.92
CA ASP A 124 -2.51 14.83 -7.28
C ASP A 124 -2.59 16.33 -6.98
N GLU A 125 -3.16 17.10 -7.90
CA GLU A 125 -3.39 18.54 -7.73
C GLU A 125 -4.46 18.81 -6.69
N GLY A 126 -5.59 18.09 -6.76
CA GLY A 126 -6.70 18.25 -5.82
C GLY A 126 -6.36 17.83 -4.39
N LEU A 127 -5.57 16.76 -4.23
CA LEU A 127 -5.02 16.39 -2.92
C LEU A 127 -4.08 17.47 -2.38
N SER A 128 -3.22 18.04 -3.22
CA SER A 128 -2.29 19.10 -2.81
C SER A 128 -3.01 20.40 -2.44
N GLU A 129 -4.12 20.73 -3.09
CA GLU A 129 -4.96 21.86 -2.72
C GLU A 129 -5.75 21.60 -1.44
N TRP A 130 -6.34 20.40 -1.31
CA TRP A 130 -7.03 19.99 -0.10
C TRP A 130 -6.09 20.01 1.12
N LEU A 131 -4.84 19.57 0.98
CA LEU A 131 -3.84 19.64 2.05
C LEU A 131 -3.46 21.06 2.47
N LYS A 132 -3.66 22.06 1.61
CA LYS A 132 -3.51 23.49 1.95
C LYS A 132 -4.75 24.05 2.62
N SER A 133 -5.91 23.39 2.47
CA SER A 133 -7.15 23.80 3.13
C SER A 133 -7.07 23.58 4.65
N ARG A 134 -7.95 24.26 5.38
CA ARG A 134 -8.03 24.16 6.85
C ARG A 134 -8.19 22.71 7.33
N GLU A 135 -8.94 21.91 6.59
CA GLU A 135 -9.22 20.51 6.90
C GLU A 135 -8.04 19.60 6.58
N GLY A 136 -7.51 19.68 5.36
CA GLY A 136 -6.38 18.84 4.93
C GLY A 136 -5.05 19.18 5.63
N SER A 137 -4.87 20.42 6.09
CA SER A 137 -3.65 20.83 6.81
C SER A 137 -3.40 20.04 8.10
N MET A 138 -4.45 19.49 8.73
CA MET A 138 -4.34 18.65 9.92
C MET A 138 -3.73 17.27 9.61
N PHE A 139 -3.86 16.83 8.36
CA PHE A 139 -3.38 15.54 7.86
C PHE A 139 -2.00 15.64 7.23
N ALA A 140 -1.54 16.85 6.90
CA ALA A 140 -0.23 17.09 6.33
C ALA A 140 0.88 16.61 7.28
N PRO A 141 1.94 15.97 6.76
CA PRO A 141 3.11 15.61 7.55
C PRO A 141 3.68 16.86 8.25
N PRO A 142 4.25 16.71 9.45
CA PRO A 142 4.83 17.85 10.15
C PRO A 142 5.84 18.53 9.22
N PRO A 143 5.84 19.87 9.13
CA PRO A 143 6.75 20.59 8.25
C PRO A 143 8.17 20.15 8.59
N ASN A 144 8.81 19.49 7.63
CA ASN A 144 10.12 18.91 7.86
C ASN A 144 11.09 20.07 8.11
N PRO A 145 11.69 20.22 9.32
CA PRO A 145 12.58 21.34 9.61
C PRO A 145 13.90 21.26 8.82
N ARG A 146 14.06 20.28 7.92
CA ARG A 146 15.28 20.01 7.17
C ARG A 146 15.39 20.68 5.81
N SER A 147 14.35 21.34 5.27
CA SER A 147 14.50 22.07 3.98
C SER A 147 15.01 23.51 4.14
N HIS A 148 15.00 24.05 5.36
CA HIS A 148 15.98 25.05 5.74
C HIS A 148 17.26 24.32 6.13
N ALA A 149 17.96 23.76 5.14
CA ALA A 149 19.40 23.67 5.25
C ALA A 149 19.87 25.11 5.41
N ALA A 150 19.94 25.57 6.66
CA ALA A 150 20.55 26.82 7.05
C ALA A 150 21.86 26.85 6.28
N LYS A 151 21.94 27.78 5.32
CA LYS A 151 23.17 28.12 4.60
C LYS A 151 24.18 28.32 5.72
N LYS A 152 25.01 27.30 5.98
CA LYS A 152 26.03 27.39 7.01
C LYS A 152 26.81 28.65 6.65
N PRO A 153 26.94 29.64 7.54
CA PRO A 153 27.78 30.79 7.24
C PRO A 153 29.14 30.22 6.87
N ASN A 154 29.58 30.52 5.65
CA ASN A 154 30.86 30.09 5.11
C ASN A 154 31.95 30.85 5.88
N TYR A 155 32.22 30.42 7.11
CA TYR A 155 33.42 30.80 7.83
C TYR A 155 34.57 30.08 7.14
N GLY A 156 35.12 30.76 6.14
CA GLY A 156 36.34 30.35 5.45
C GLY A 156 37.48 30.26 6.46
N VAL A 157 37.64 29.09 7.06
CA VAL A 157 38.90 28.67 7.68
C VAL A 157 39.40 27.52 6.83
N LYS A 158 40.31 27.83 5.91
CA LYS A 158 41.13 26.82 5.23
C LYS A 158 41.80 25.98 6.32
N ALA A 159 41.43 24.72 6.43
CA ALA A 159 42.22 23.75 7.18
C ALA A 159 43.58 23.62 6.47
N PRO A 160 44.72 23.80 7.16
CA PRO A 160 46.02 23.54 6.56
C PRO A 160 46.11 22.05 6.25
N ALA A 161 46.55 21.74 5.02
CA ALA A 161 46.79 20.39 4.56
C ALA A 161 47.80 19.70 5.49
N ARG A 162 47.38 18.61 6.12
CA ARG A 162 48.27 17.75 6.90
C ARG A 162 49.05 16.88 5.91
N THR A 163 50.28 17.31 5.61
CA THR A 163 51.28 16.49 4.94
C THR A 163 51.74 15.37 5.86
N SER A 164 51.80 14.17 5.31
CA SER A 164 52.44 12.97 5.86
C SER A 164 53.95 13.13 6.02
N SER A 165 54.49 12.59 7.13
CA SER A 165 55.90 12.39 7.57
C SER A 165 55.96 12.79 9.06
N GLU A 166 56.67 12.18 10.00
CA GLU A 166 57.78 11.25 9.98
C GLU A 166 57.81 10.62 11.39
N SER A 167 58.17 9.36 11.48
CA SER A 167 58.56 8.69 12.73
C SER A 167 59.81 9.38 13.31
N GLY A 168 59.63 10.22 14.32
CA GLY A 168 60.71 10.88 15.05
C GLY A 168 60.57 10.63 16.54
N GLU A 169 61.53 9.89 17.08
CA GLU A 169 61.77 9.63 18.50
C GLU A 169 61.80 10.96 19.27
N ILE A 170 60.85 11.17 20.17
CA ILE A 170 60.74 12.42 20.93
C ILE A 170 61.82 12.39 22.02
N ASP A 171 62.83 13.24 21.86
CA ASP A 171 63.91 13.46 22.82
C ASP A 171 63.32 13.72 24.22
N PRO A 172 63.62 12.90 25.25
CA PRO A 172 62.98 12.98 26.56
C PRO A 172 63.15 14.34 27.24
N LEU A 173 64.19 15.10 26.85
CA LEU A 173 64.45 16.46 27.33
C LEU A 173 63.37 17.45 26.85
N ALA A 174 62.98 17.38 25.58
CA ALA A 174 61.93 18.22 25.01
C ALA A 174 60.56 17.96 25.65
N LYS A 175 60.32 16.70 26.04
CA LYS A 175 59.09 16.30 26.75
C LYS A 175 59.03 16.86 28.18
N THR A 176 60.17 16.92 28.87
CA THR A 176 60.26 17.49 30.23
C THR A 176 60.12 19.01 30.21
N GLU A 177 60.73 19.67 29.23
CA GLU A 177 60.60 21.13 29.06
C GLU A 177 59.15 21.54 28.76
N MET A 178 58.43 20.77 27.94
CA MET A 178 56.99 20.96 27.72
C MET A 178 56.17 20.79 29.01
N MET A 179 56.49 19.79 29.83
CA MET A 179 55.77 19.59 31.09
C MET A 179 56.03 20.72 32.09
N LEU A 180 57.27 21.19 32.21
CA LEU A 180 57.64 22.29 33.11
C LEU A 180 56.98 23.60 32.68
N THR A 181 56.95 23.88 31.37
CA THR A 181 56.24 25.03 30.81
C THR A 181 54.74 24.97 31.09
N LYS A 182 54.14 23.77 30.99
CA LYS A 182 52.72 23.54 31.30
C LYS A 182 52.39 23.68 32.79
N LEU A 183 53.38 23.42 33.66
CA LEU A 183 53.29 23.64 35.10
C LEU A 183 53.66 25.07 35.52
N GLY A 184 54.00 25.94 34.57
CA GLY A 184 54.35 27.35 34.83
C GLY A 184 55.70 27.55 35.51
N ILE A 185 56.55 26.52 35.56
CA ILE A 185 57.88 26.57 36.12
C ILE A 185 58.84 26.92 34.99
N ARG A 186 59.37 28.15 34.98
CA ARG A 186 60.46 28.54 34.10
C ARG A 186 61.79 28.15 34.73
N LEU A 187 62.62 27.42 33.99
CA LEU A 187 64.05 27.24 34.28
C LEU A 187 64.81 28.52 33.94
#